data_AF-A0A8C2L3G2-F1
#
_entry.id   AF-A0A8C2L3G2-F1
#
_cell.length_a   1.000
_cell.length_b   1.000
_cell.length_c   1.000
_cell.angle_alpha   90.00
_cell.angle_beta   90.00
_cell.angle_gamma   90.00
#
_symmetry.space_group_name_H-M   'P 1'
#
loop_
_entity.id
_entity.type
_entity.pdbx_description
1 polymer ?
#
loop_
_entity_poly.entity_id
_entity_poly.type
_entity_poly.pdbx_seq_one_letter_code
_entity_poly.pdbx_strand_id
1 'polypeptide(L)'
;MADLGKKYCVNCLADVTNLRIRCAECQDIELCPECFSAGAEIGNHRRWHGYQQVDGGRFSLWGPEAEGGWTSREEQSLLDAIEQYGFGNWEDMAAHVGASRTPQEVMDHYVSMYIHGNLGKACIPDSIPNRVTDHTCPSGGPLSPSLTTPLPPLDISVAEQQQLGYMPLRDDYEIEYDQEAEKLISGLSLNYDDEDIEIEMKRAHVDMYVRKLRERQRRKNIARDYNLVPAFLGRDKKDKERERPGGTGGVGGIGGAVGLGGGTSIIPTGSLGSSSAAAAAKRKITKEEKEQRMKLRALCQFMPQREFEEFFDNMHKERMLRVKVRELQRYRRNGITRLDESAEYEAARHKREKRKENKSIAGSKRGGSGGGGATGLGGGVGAGGGLGGGGGVSAIKEEGKDSEFSAIENLSGFELLSDREKVLCNSMNLSPTRYLTVKTIIIKDHLQKRQGIPSKSRLPSYLDKVLKKRILNFLSESGWISREAS
;
A
#
# COMPACT_ATOMS: atom_id res chain seq x y z
N MET A 1 -14.66 -22.17 -32.90
CA MET A 1 -14.19 -23.21 -33.87
C MET A 1 -13.29 -22.53 -34.88
N ALA A 2 -12.11 -23.08 -35.19
CA ALA A 2 -11.17 -22.49 -36.15
C ALA A 2 -11.86 -22.09 -37.45
N ASP A 3 -11.49 -20.94 -38.01
CA ASP A 3 -11.89 -20.47 -39.33
C ASP A 3 -11.94 -21.68 -40.28
N LEU A 4 -13.16 -22.03 -40.72
CA LEU A 4 -13.38 -23.19 -41.57
C LEU A 4 -12.67 -22.89 -42.89
N GLY A 5 -11.39 -23.25 -42.95
CA GLY A 5 -10.58 -23.13 -44.15
C GLY A 5 -11.34 -23.77 -45.29
N LYS A 6 -11.26 -23.14 -46.47
CA LYS A 6 -12.05 -23.50 -47.65
C LYS A 6 -12.16 -25.01 -47.80
N LYS A 7 -13.39 -25.52 -47.81
CA LYS A 7 -13.70 -26.94 -47.99
C LYS A 7 -14.11 -27.18 -49.42
N TYR A 8 -13.65 -28.30 -49.98
CA TYR A 8 -13.90 -28.65 -51.37
C TYR A 8 -14.56 -30.03 -51.43
N CYS A 9 -15.50 -30.18 -52.37
CA CYS A 9 -16.11 -31.46 -52.68
C CYS A 9 -15.02 -32.44 -53.11
N VAL A 10 -14.95 -33.61 -52.46
CA VAL A 10 -13.93 -34.62 -52.78
C VAL A 10 -14.08 -35.15 -54.21
N ASN A 11 -15.29 -35.10 -54.77
CA ASN A 11 -15.57 -35.61 -56.12
C ASN A 11 -15.23 -34.60 -57.24
N CYS A 12 -15.81 -33.40 -57.16
CA CYS A 12 -15.74 -32.41 -58.26
C CYS A 12 -14.87 -31.19 -57.93
N LEU A 13 -14.28 -31.14 -56.73
CA LEU A 13 -13.43 -30.04 -56.24
C LEU A 13 -14.15 -28.68 -56.14
N ALA A 14 -15.47 -28.63 -56.28
CA ALA A 14 -16.26 -27.42 -56.04
C ALA A 14 -16.13 -26.95 -54.58
N ASP A 15 -16.18 -25.63 -54.35
CA ASP A 15 -16.20 -25.07 -53.00
C ASP A 15 -17.52 -25.42 -52.30
N VAL A 16 -17.41 -26.09 -51.15
CA VAL A 16 -18.53 -26.56 -50.31
C VAL A 16 -18.44 -26.01 -48.88
N THR A 17 -17.70 -24.92 -48.69
CA THR A 17 -17.49 -24.32 -47.37
C THR A 17 -18.80 -23.96 -46.68
N ASN A 18 -19.80 -23.51 -47.44
CA ASN A 18 -21.08 -23.03 -46.89
C ASN A 18 -22.13 -24.13 -46.69
N LEU A 19 -22.09 -25.20 -47.49
CA LEU A 19 -23.01 -26.32 -47.38
C LEU A 19 -22.35 -27.55 -47.98
N ARG A 20 -22.19 -28.59 -47.16
CA ARG A 20 -21.63 -29.87 -47.58
C ARG A 20 -22.31 -31.02 -46.87
N ILE A 21 -22.29 -32.17 -47.52
CA ILE A 21 -22.77 -33.42 -46.98
C ILE A 21 -21.54 -34.24 -46.58
N ARG A 22 -21.32 -34.37 -45.27
CA ARG A 22 -20.23 -35.16 -44.70
C ARG A 22 -20.69 -36.60 -44.53
N CYS A 23 -19.91 -37.56 -44.98
CA CYS A 23 -20.16 -38.97 -44.65
C CYS A 23 -19.92 -39.21 -43.16
N ALA A 24 -20.85 -39.88 -42.48
CA ALA A 24 -20.73 -40.23 -41.06
C ALA A 24 -19.83 -41.46 -40.83
N GLU A 25 -19.55 -42.22 -41.88
CA GLU A 25 -18.78 -43.47 -41.80
C GLU A 25 -17.36 -43.33 -42.37
N CYS A 26 -17.19 -42.53 -43.44
CA CYS A 26 -15.91 -42.33 -44.08
C CYS A 26 -15.23 -41.06 -43.57
N GLN A 27 -13.95 -41.18 -43.21
CA GLN A 27 -13.13 -40.03 -42.86
C GLN A 27 -12.89 -39.16 -44.09
N ASP A 28 -12.97 -37.84 -43.91
CA ASP A 28 -12.66 -36.81 -44.91
C ASP A 28 -13.47 -36.87 -46.22
N ILE A 29 -14.62 -37.55 -46.22
CA ILE A 29 -15.56 -37.50 -47.35
C ILE A 29 -16.57 -36.38 -47.13
N GLU A 30 -16.37 -35.29 -47.86
CA GLU A 30 -17.29 -34.15 -47.95
C GLU A 30 -17.73 -33.97 -49.40
N LEU A 31 -19.04 -34.07 -49.65
CA LEU A 31 -19.64 -33.95 -50.97
C LEU A 31 -20.44 -32.65 -51.11
N CYS A 32 -20.44 -32.07 -52.31
CA CYS A 32 -21.42 -31.03 -52.65
C CYS A 32 -22.82 -31.66 -52.81
N PRO A 33 -23.90 -30.88 -52.65
CA PRO A 33 -25.27 -31.37 -52.83
C PRO A 33 -25.51 -32.06 -54.18
N GLU A 34 -24.86 -31.60 -55.26
CA GLU A 34 -24.98 -32.17 -56.59
C GLU A 34 -24.31 -33.55 -56.68
N CYS A 35 -23.11 -33.71 -56.12
CA CYS A 35 -22.42 -35.00 -56.12
C CYS A 35 -23.09 -36.02 -55.18
N PHE A 36 -23.62 -35.53 -54.05
CA PHE A 36 -24.40 -36.35 -53.14
C PHE A 36 -25.69 -36.85 -53.82
N SER A 37 -26.46 -35.96 -54.44
CA SER A 37 -27.70 -36.34 -55.15
C SER A 37 -27.46 -37.22 -56.38
N ALA A 38 -26.32 -37.07 -57.05
CA ALA A 38 -25.89 -37.95 -58.13
C ALA A 38 -25.41 -39.34 -57.65
N GLY A 39 -25.31 -39.55 -56.33
CA GLY A 39 -24.85 -40.81 -55.75
C GLY A 39 -23.37 -41.09 -55.99
N ALA A 40 -22.51 -40.06 -55.94
CA ALA A 40 -21.08 -40.21 -56.16
C ALA A 40 -20.42 -41.15 -55.14
N GLU A 41 -19.67 -42.14 -55.63
CA GLU A 41 -18.93 -43.12 -54.83
C GLU A 41 -17.43 -43.00 -55.13
N ILE A 42 -16.58 -42.93 -54.10
CA ILE A 42 -15.13 -42.71 -54.24
C ILE A 42 -14.38 -43.64 -53.29
N GLY A 43 -13.48 -44.47 -53.82
CA GLY A 43 -12.72 -45.43 -53.01
C GLY A 43 -13.64 -46.38 -52.23
N ASN A 44 -13.55 -46.34 -50.89
CA ASN A 44 -14.38 -47.13 -49.99
C ASN A 44 -15.73 -46.47 -49.65
N HIS A 45 -15.95 -45.21 -50.06
CA HIS A 45 -17.21 -44.52 -49.85
C HIS A 45 -18.33 -45.15 -50.70
N ARG A 46 -19.52 -45.28 -50.11
CA ARG A 46 -20.72 -45.78 -50.80
C ARG A 46 -21.90 -44.85 -50.54
N ARG A 47 -22.79 -44.74 -51.54
CA ARG A 47 -23.94 -43.82 -51.51
C ARG A 47 -24.97 -44.13 -50.41
N TRP A 48 -24.89 -45.31 -49.82
CA TRP A 48 -25.79 -45.79 -48.77
C TRP A 48 -25.24 -45.60 -47.35
N HIS A 49 -24.06 -45.00 -47.19
CA HIS A 49 -23.55 -44.66 -45.86
C HIS A 49 -24.45 -43.64 -45.16
N GLY A 50 -24.32 -43.53 -43.84
CA GLY A 50 -24.86 -42.41 -43.09
C GLY A 50 -24.21 -41.08 -43.51
N TYR A 51 -24.98 -40.00 -43.46
CA TYR A 51 -24.50 -38.66 -43.78
C TYR A 51 -24.97 -37.62 -42.76
N GLN A 52 -24.20 -36.56 -42.64
CA GLN A 52 -24.51 -35.36 -41.86
C GLN A 52 -24.46 -34.13 -42.77
N GLN A 53 -25.51 -33.32 -42.72
CA GLN A 53 -25.48 -32.00 -43.33
C GLN A 53 -24.63 -31.08 -42.46
N VAL A 54 -23.66 -30.40 -43.06
CA VAL A 54 -22.85 -29.40 -42.39
C VAL A 54 -23.04 -28.08 -43.10
N ASP A 55 -23.64 -27.12 -42.40
CA ASP A 55 -23.84 -25.76 -42.89
C ASP A 55 -22.73 -24.80 -42.39
N GLY A 56 -22.61 -23.66 -43.06
CA GLY A 56 -21.65 -22.60 -42.75
C GLY A 56 -22.13 -21.59 -41.69
N GLY A 57 -23.18 -21.89 -40.93
CA GLY A 57 -23.72 -21.03 -39.88
C GLY A 57 -24.41 -19.76 -40.36
N ARG A 58 -24.91 -19.74 -41.61
CA ARG A 58 -25.54 -18.55 -42.23
C ARG A 58 -27.03 -18.36 -41.89
N PHE A 59 -27.61 -19.26 -41.10
CA PHE A 59 -29.00 -19.15 -40.66
C PHE A 59 -29.11 -18.28 -39.40
N SER A 60 -30.28 -17.70 -39.13
CA SER A 60 -30.55 -16.96 -37.89
C SER A 60 -31.02 -17.90 -36.78
N LEU A 61 -30.43 -17.79 -35.58
CA LEU A 61 -30.85 -18.55 -34.40
C LEU A 61 -32.19 -18.08 -33.83
N TRP A 62 -32.46 -16.78 -33.95
CA TRP A 62 -33.62 -16.12 -33.35
C TRP A 62 -34.83 -16.06 -34.28
N GLY A 63 -34.74 -16.71 -35.45
CA GLY A 63 -35.78 -16.75 -36.45
C GLY A 63 -35.64 -15.65 -37.52
N PRO A 64 -36.45 -15.73 -38.59
CA PRO A 64 -36.40 -14.80 -39.71
C PRO A 64 -36.94 -13.39 -39.38
N GLU A 65 -37.69 -13.25 -38.28
CA GLU A 65 -38.24 -11.97 -37.81
C GLU A 65 -37.33 -11.25 -36.81
N ALA A 66 -36.24 -11.90 -36.36
CA ALA A 66 -35.29 -11.27 -35.45
C ALA A 66 -34.56 -10.10 -36.14
N GLU A 67 -34.67 -8.91 -35.56
CA GLU A 67 -34.08 -7.69 -36.11
C GLU A 67 -32.56 -7.83 -36.31
N GLY A 68 -32.06 -7.26 -37.41
CA GLY A 68 -30.62 -7.17 -37.66
C GLY A 68 -29.97 -8.37 -38.34
N GLY A 69 -30.70 -9.47 -38.62
CA GLY A 69 -30.21 -10.56 -39.48
C GLY A 69 -28.95 -11.27 -38.98
N TRP A 70 -28.81 -11.40 -37.66
CA TRP A 70 -27.67 -12.06 -37.03
C TRP A 70 -27.60 -13.54 -37.41
N THR A 71 -26.47 -13.94 -37.96
CA THR A 71 -26.23 -15.33 -38.34
C THR A 71 -25.71 -16.14 -37.15
N SER A 72 -25.98 -17.44 -37.10
CA SER A 72 -25.46 -18.34 -36.07
C SER A 72 -23.94 -18.26 -35.94
N ARG A 73 -23.22 -17.94 -37.03
CA ARG A 73 -21.77 -17.71 -37.00
C ARG A 73 -21.40 -16.42 -36.28
N GLU A 74 -22.11 -15.32 -36.54
CA GLU A 74 -21.92 -14.05 -35.82
C GLU A 74 -22.26 -14.21 -34.34
N GLU A 75 -23.32 -14.96 -34.01
CA GLU A 75 -23.72 -15.25 -32.63
C GLU A 75 -22.64 -16.02 -31.87
N GLN A 76 -22.07 -17.06 -32.49
CA GLN A 76 -20.96 -17.78 -31.89
C GLN A 76 -19.72 -16.90 -31.73
N SER A 77 -19.39 -16.11 -32.76
CA SER A 77 -18.26 -15.18 -32.70
C SER A 77 -18.44 -14.13 -31.60
N LEU A 78 -19.67 -13.68 -31.36
CA LEU A 78 -20.01 -12.76 -30.28
C LEU A 78 -19.79 -13.38 -28.90
N LEU A 79 -20.17 -14.65 -28.73
CA LEU A 79 -19.95 -15.38 -27.47
C LEU A 79 -18.47 -15.68 -27.21
N ASP A 80 -17.70 -16.01 -28.26
CA ASP A 80 -16.25 -16.17 -28.15
C ASP A 80 -15.58 -14.81 -27.81
N ALA A 81 -16.08 -13.71 -28.40
CA ALA A 81 -15.56 -12.36 -28.16
C ALA A 81 -15.84 -11.84 -26.74
N ILE A 82 -17.05 -12.05 -26.20
CA ILE A 82 -17.37 -11.63 -24.82
C ILE A 82 -16.52 -12.40 -23.80
N GLU A 83 -16.23 -13.68 -24.06
CA GLU A 83 -15.34 -14.49 -23.21
C GLU A 83 -13.90 -13.96 -23.27
N GLN A 84 -13.42 -13.57 -24.46
CA GLN A 84 -12.05 -13.13 -24.65
C GLN A 84 -11.77 -11.69 -24.18
N TYR A 85 -12.66 -10.74 -24.47
CA TYR A 85 -12.45 -9.32 -24.22
C TYR A 85 -13.21 -8.77 -23.01
N GLY A 86 -14.22 -9.51 -22.54
CA GLY A 86 -15.05 -9.11 -21.40
C GLY A 86 -16.14 -8.10 -21.75
N PHE A 87 -17.16 -8.05 -20.89
CA PHE A 87 -18.30 -7.15 -21.03
C PHE A 87 -17.90 -5.68 -20.94
N GLY A 88 -18.35 -4.88 -21.90
CA GLY A 88 -18.08 -3.45 -21.97
C GLY A 88 -17.00 -3.04 -22.99
N ASN A 89 -16.16 -3.98 -23.45
CA ASN A 89 -15.17 -3.71 -24.49
C ASN A 89 -15.75 -3.94 -25.89
N TRP A 90 -16.78 -3.15 -26.24
CA TRP A 90 -17.55 -3.36 -27.47
C TRP A 90 -16.78 -3.08 -28.76
N GLU A 91 -15.71 -2.28 -28.71
CA GLU A 91 -14.87 -2.00 -29.87
C GLU A 91 -14.13 -3.26 -30.33
N ASP A 92 -13.39 -3.90 -29.43
CA ASP A 92 -12.66 -5.14 -29.73
C ASP A 92 -13.62 -6.30 -30.04
N MET A 93 -14.77 -6.35 -29.35
CA MET A 93 -15.79 -7.36 -29.63
C MET A 93 -16.37 -7.23 -31.05
N ALA A 94 -16.71 -6.02 -31.50
CA ALA A 94 -17.21 -5.82 -32.86
C ALA A 94 -16.16 -6.18 -33.92
N ALA A 95 -14.89 -5.83 -33.68
CA ALA A 95 -13.79 -6.22 -34.55
C ALA A 95 -13.66 -7.76 -34.67
N HIS A 96 -13.93 -8.50 -33.59
CA HIS A 96 -13.89 -9.97 -33.57
C HIS A 96 -15.11 -10.61 -34.25
N VAL A 97 -16.31 -10.08 -34.02
CA VAL A 97 -17.55 -10.57 -34.66
C VAL A 97 -17.45 -10.43 -36.18
N GLY A 98 -16.94 -9.29 -36.65
CA GLY A 98 -16.64 -9.04 -38.06
C GLY A 98 -16.96 -7.60 -38.48
N ALA A 99 -16.35 -7.16 -39.59
CA ALA A 99 -16.48 -5.80 -40.09
C ALA A 99 -17.91 -5.38 -40.52
N SER A 100 -18.87 -6.30 -40.53
CA SER A 100 -20.28 -6.05 -40.84
C SER A 100 -21.07 -5.48 -39.66
N ARG A 101 -20.51 -5.45 -38.44
CA ARG A 101 -21.20 -5.00 -37.23
C ARG A 101 -20.47 -3.85 -36.56
N THR A 102 -21.24 -2.87 -36.12
CA THR A 102 -20.73 -1.77 -35.31
C THR A 102 -20.69 -2.14 -33.82
N PRO A 103 -19.82 -1.50 -33.01
CA PRO A 103 -19.80 -1.70 -31.55
C PRO A 103 -21.17 -1.50 -30.89
N GLN A 104 -21.93 -0.51 -31.38
CA GLN A 104 -23.27 -0.22 -30.86
C GLN A 104 -24.26 -1.35 -31.16
N GLU A 105 -24.29 -1.86 -32.40
CA GLU A 105 -25.15 -2.99 -32.77
C GLU A 105 -24.79 -4.26 -31.99
N VAL A 106 -23.50 -4.51 -31.78
CA VAL A 106 -23.01 -5.65 -30.99
C VAL A 106 -23.47 -5.54 -29.54
N MET A 107 -23.34 -4.36 -28.93
CA MET A 107 -23.81 -4.11 -27.57
C MET A 107 -25.33 -4.29 -27.46
N ASP A 108 -26.09 -3.63 -28.33
CA ASP A 108 -27.55 -3.63 -28.28
C ASP A 108 -28.11 -5.04 -28.48
N HIS A 109 -27.52 -5.80 -29.41
CA HIS A 109 -27.88 -7.20 -29.63
C HIS A 109 -27.56 -8.08 -28.42
N TYR A 110 -26.34 -7.99 -27.87
CA TYR A 110 -25.97 -8.79 -26.70
C TYR A 110 -26.88 -8.50 -25.51
N VAL A 111 -27.13 -7.22 -25.22
CA VAL A 111 -27.97 -6.79 -24.10
C VAL A 111 -29.43 -7.22 -24.29
N SER A 112 -30.00 -7.01 -25.48
CA SER A 112 -31.39 -7.36 -25.75
C SER A 112 -31.64 -8.87 -25.77
N MET A 113 -30.74 -9.66 -26.37
CA MET A 113 -30.98 -11.09 -26.59
C MET A 113 -30.47 -11.97 -25.44
N TYR A 114 -29.27 -11.67 -24.91
CA TYR A 114 -28.62 -12.52 -23.90
C TYR A 114 -28.85 -12.03 -22.47
N ILE A 115 -28.97 -10.73 -22.23
CA ILE A 115 -29.15 -10.18 -20.87
C ILE A 115 -30.62 -9.98 -20.52
N HIS A 116 -31.38 -9.31 -21.39
CA HIS A 116 -32.80 -9.02 -21.15
C HIS A 116 -33.75 -9.98 -21.87
N GLY A 117 -33.22 -10.77 -22.81
CA GLY A 117 -33.97 -11.77 -23.55
C GLY A 117 -34.29 -13.00 -22.72
N ASN A 118 -34.85 -14.01 -23.39
CA ASN A 118 -35.29 -15.23 -22.73
C ASN A 118 -34.13 -15.99 -22.05
N LEU A 119 -32.93 -15.95 -22.65
CA LEU A 119 -31.72 -16.54 -22.06
C LEU A 119 -31.37 -15.88 -20.73
N GLY A 120 -31.26 -14.55 -20.72
CA GLY A 120 -30.90 -13.81 -19.51
C GLY A 120 -31.92 -14.01 -18.39
N LYS A 121 -33.21 -13.98 -18.71
CA LYS A 121 -34.29 -14.27 -17.74
C LYS A 121 -34.21 -15.68 -17.15
N ALA A 122 -33.76 -16.67 -17.93
CA ALA A 122 -33.64 -18.05 -17.46
C ALA A 122 -32.33 -18.32 -16.69
N CYS A 123 -31.25 -17.61 -17.04
CA CYS A 123 -29.90 -17.89 -16.54
C CYS A 123 -29.44 -16.91 -15.45
N ILE A 124 -29.97 -15.68 -15.43
CA ILE A 124 -29.59 -14.63 -14.47
C ILE A 124 -30.66 -14.57 -13.38
N PRO A 125 -30.33 -14.84 -12.11
CA PRO A 125 -31.29 -14.78 -11.02
C PRO A 125 -31.77 -13.34 -10.76
N ASP A 126 -33.06 -13.15 -10.49
CA ASP A 126 -33.69 -11.85 -10.18
C ASP A 126 -33.00 -11.09 -9.04
N SER A 127 -32.43 -11.84 -8.10
CA SER A 127 -31.53 -11.30 -7.09
C SER A 127 -30.14 -11.89 -7.30
N ILE A 128 -29.20 -11.07 -7.75
CA ILE A 128 -27.78 -11.37 -7.60
C ILE A 128 -27.46 -11.07 -6.13
N PRO A 129 -27.25 -12.08 -5.27
CA PRO A 129 -26.84 -11.80 -3.90
C PRO A 129 -25.53 -11.04 -3.99
N ASN A 130 -25.54 -9.78 -3.59
CA ASN A 130 -24.35 -8.94 -3.62
C ASN A 130 -23.36 -9.51 -2.61
N ARG A 131 -22.53 -10.46 -3.07
CA ARG A 131 -21.50 -11.12 -2.24
C ARG A 131 -20.34 -10.15 -1.94
N VAL A 132 -20.29 -9.02 -2.65
CA VAL A 132 -19.28 -7.98 -2.45
C VAL A 132 -19.88 -6.92 -1.55
N THR A 133 -19.51 -6.99 -0.26
CA THR A 133 -19.75 -5.88 0.65
C THR A 133 -18.69 -4.82 0.38
N ASP A 134 -19.11 -3.63 -0.03
CA ASP A 134 -18.21 -2.48 -0.09
C ASP A 134 -17.80 -2.09 1.34
N HIS A 135 -16.57 -2.43 1.72
CA HIS A 135 -16.00 -2.07 3.02
C HIS A 135 -15.31 -0.70 3.02
N THR A 136 -15.27 -0.01 1.87
CA THR A 136 -14.61 1.29 1.74
C THR A 136 -15.53 2.45 2.12
N CYS A 137 -16.86 2.24 2.11
CA CYS A 137 -17.85 3.24 2.46
C CYS A 137 -18.75 2.75 3.62
N PRO A 138 -19.07 3.60 4.62
CA PRO A 138 -20.14 3.32 5.56
C PRO A 138 -21.46 3.12 4.81
N SER A 139 -22.29 2.18 5.25
CA SER A 139 -23.60 1.91 4.63
C SER A 139 -24.44 3.20 4.54
N GLY A 140 -24.76 3.63 3.33
CA GLY A 140 -25.52 4.86 3.06
C GLY A 140 -24.69 6.15 2.96
N GLY A 141 -23.35 6.06 3.00
CA GLY A 141 -22.43 7.18 2.73
C GLY A 141 -22.28 7.47 1.23
N PRO A 142 -21.71 8.64 0.87
CA PRO A 142 -21.41 8.95 -0.52
C PRO A 142 -20.37 7.97 -1.08
N LEU A 143 -20.55 7.55 -2.33
CA LEU A 143 -19.52 6.83 -3.08
C LEU A 143 -18.27 7.72 -3.11
N SER A 144 -17.15 7.22 -2.57
CA SER A 144 -15.87 7.93 -2.43
C SER A 144 -15.90 9.13 -1.45
N PRO A 145 -15.93 8.88 -0.13
CA PRO A 145 -15.91 9.92 0.90
C PRO A 145 -14.73 10.90 0.77
N SER A 146 -13.59 10.40 0.29
CA SER A 146 -12.37 11.18 0.05
C SER A 146 -12.56 12.33 -0.94
N LEU A 147 -13.44 12.19 -1.94
CA LEU A 147 -13.74 13.24 -2.93
C LEU A 147 -14.66 14.34 -2.36
N THR A 148 -15.39 14.04 -1.29
CA THR A 148 -16.36 14.96 -0.68
C THR A 148 -15.79 15.80 0.46
N THR A 149 -14.54 15.53 0.89
CA THR A 149 -13.89 16.30 1.96
C THR A 149 -13.19 17.52 1.33
N PRO A 150 -13.64 18.76 1.61
CA PRO A 150 -13.02 19.95 1.04
C PRO A 150 -11.57 20.06 1.54
N LEU A 151 -10.62 20.10 0.61
CA LEU A 151 -9.23 20.35 0.92
C LEU A 151 -9.04 21.84 1.26
N PRO A 152 -8.18 22.18 2.24
CA PRO A 152 -7.82 23.57 2.48
C PRO A 152 -7.28 24.21 1.19
N PRO A 153 -7.73 25.42 0.81
CA PRO A 153 -7.27 26.05 -0.41
C PRO A 153 -5.76 26.32 -0.33
N LEU A 154 -5.01 25.75 -1.28
CA LEU A 154 -3.58 25.99 -1.43
C LEU A 154 -3.38 26.90 -2.64
N ASP A 155 -3.04 28.16 -2.39
CA ASP A 155 -2.86 29.17 -3.44
C ASP A 155 -1.53 28.97 -4.18
N ILE A 156 -1.57 28.22 -5.29
CA ILE A 156 -0.41 27.89 -6.13
C ILE A 156 -0.70 28.38 -7.55
N SER A 157 0.22 29.14 -8.14
CA SER A 157 0.11 29.59 -9.53
C SER A 157 0.21 28.41 -10.51
N VAL A 158 -0.33 28.55 -11.72
CA VAL A 158 -0.30 27.49 -12.74
C VAL A 158 1.13 27.02 -13.05
N ALA A 159 2.11 27.94 -13.05
CA ALA A 159 3.52 27.60 -13.27
C ALA A 159 4.11 26.76 -12.12
N GLU A 160 3.76 27.08 -10.87
CA GLU A 160 4.21 26.32 -9.70
C GLU A 160 3.52 24.94 -9.62
N GLN A 161 2.26 24.83 -10.07
CA GLN A 161 1.55 23.55 -10.19
C GLN A 161 2.27 22.63 -11.19
N GLN A 162 2.63 23.14 -12.37
CA GLN A 162 3.40 22.40 -13.38
C GLN A 162 4.80 22.02 -12.87
N GLN A 163 5.47 22.91 -12.14
CA GLN A 163 6.80 22.61 -11.59
C GLN A 163 6.77 21.47 -10.56
N LEU A 164 5.70 21.36 -9.78
CA LEU A 164 5.51 20.31 -8.78
C LEU A 164 4.80 19.07 -9.32
N GLY A 165 4.21 19.16 -10.51
CA GLY A 165 3.22 18.20 -11.00
C GLY A 165 2.08 18.01 -10.00
N TYR A 166 1.68 19.05 -9.25
CA TYR A 166 0.71 18.93 -8.16
C TYR A 166 -0.65 19.49 -8.57
N MET A 167 -1.72 18.73 -8.30
CA MET A 167 -3.10 19.05 -8.62
C MET A 167 -3.85 19.43 -7.32
N PRO A 168 -3.99 20.73 -6.99
CA PRO A 168 -4.44 21.16 -5.67
C PRO A 168 -5.87 20.75 -5.32
N LEU A 169 -6.76 20.68 -6.33
CA LEU A 169 -8.16 20.28 -6.13
C LEU A 169 -8.33 18.77 -5.88
N ARG A 170 -7.29 17.97 -6.18
CA ARG A 170 -7.28 16.51 -5.99
C ARG A 170 -6.37 16.06 -4.86
N ASP A 171 -5.49 16.93 -4.38
CA ASP A 171 -4.39 16.56 -3.48
C ASP A 171 -3.52 15.43 -4.07
N ASP A 172 -3.32 15.45 -5.39
CA ASP A 172 -2.60 14.43 -6.14
C ASP A 172 -1.36 15.00 -6.82
N TYR A 173 -0.34 14.16 -6.99
CA TYR A 173 0.82 14.46 -7.80
C TYR A 173 0.75 13.66 -9.11
N GLU A 174 1.28 14.21 -10.20
CA GLU A 174 1.44 13.51 -11.48
C GLU A 174 2.34 12.27 -11.33
N ILE A 175 3.37 12.40 -10.50
CA ILE A 175 4.25 11.30 -10.10
C ILE A 175 4.09 11.11 -8.59
N GLU A 176 3.48 10.00 -8.21
CA GLU A 176 3.23 9.67 -6.82
C GLU A 176 4.45 9.02 -6.16
N TYR A 177 4.48 9.07 -4.82
CA TYR A 177 5.45 8.28 -4.07
C TYR A 177 5.21 6.78 -4.31
N ASP A 178 6.27 6.07 -4.69
CA ASP A 178 6.23 4.66 -5.11
C ASP A 178 5.24 4.47 -6.27
N GLN A 179 5.55 5.08 -7.42
CA GLN A 179 4.77 5.04 -8.66
C GLN A 179 4.53 3.62 -9.17
N GLU A 180 5.35 2.66 -8.75
CA GLU A 180 5.29 1.27 -9.16
C GLU A 180 4.42 0.41 -8.25
N ALA A 181 3.73 1.00 -7.28
CA ALA A 181 2.84 0.27 -6.37
C ALA A 181 1.74 -0.49 -7.13
N GLU A 182 1.20 0.13 -8.17
CA GLU A 182 0.13 -0.38 -9.02
C GLU A 182 0.54 -1.64 -9.78
N LYS A 183 1.85 -1.85 -10.05
CA LYS A 183 2.36 -3.10 -10.67
C LYS A 183 2.07 -4.34 -9.83
N LEU A 184 1.89 -4.20 -8.50
CA LEU A 184 1.55 -5.33 -7.63
C LEU A 184 0.18 -5.92 -7.93
N ILE A 185 -0.73 -5.11 -8.49
CA ILE A 185 -2.12 -5.51 -8.72
C ILE A 185 -2.49 -5.55 -10.21
N SER A 186 -1.69 -4.94 -11.09
CA SER A 186 -1.99 -4.82 -12.53
C SER A 186 -2.15 -6.15 -13.26
N GLY A 187 -1.54 -7.22 -12.77
CA GLY A 187 -1.61 -8.57 -13.36
C GLY A 187 -2.55 -9.53 -12.64
N LEU A 188 -3.32 -9.07 -11.64
CA LEU A 188 -4.23 -9.95 -10.89
C LEU A 188 -5.53 -10.15 -11.67
N SER A 189 -5.78 -11.39 -12.12
CA SER A 189 -7.10 -11.84 -12.59
C SER A 189 -7.91 -12.42 -11.44
N LEU A 190 -9.25 -12.34 -11.48
CA LEU A 190 -10.15 -12.98 -10.52
C LEU A 190 -10.97 -14.03 -11.26
N ASN A 191 -10.82 -15.31 -10.90
CA ASN A 191 -11.56 -16.39 -11.53
C ASN A 191 -12.44 -17.10 -10.50
N TYR A 192 -13.56 -17.65 -10.94
CA TYR A 192 -14.52 -18.32 -10.04
C TYR A 192 -14.05 -19.69 -9.57
N ASP A 193 -13.11 -20.29 -10.31
CA ASP A 193 -12.48 -21.58 -10.06
C ASP A 193 -11.11 -21.47 -9.37
N ASP A 194 -10.69 -20.26 -8.97
CA ASP A 194 -9.45 -20.04 -8.23
C ASP A 194 -9.42 -20.91 -6.96
N GLU A 195 -8.31 -21.60 -6.72
CA GLU A 195 -8.11 -22.37 -5.49
C GLU A 195 -7.95 -21.43 -4.28
N ASP A 196 -8.29 -21.89 -3.07
CA ASP A 196 -8.13 -21.12 -1.81
C ASP A 196 -6.74 -20.47 -1.66
N ILE A 197 -5.70 -21.17 -2.13
CA ILE A 197 -4.30 -20.70 -2.07
C ILE A 197 -4.08 -19.52 -3.02
N GLU A 198 -4.65 -19.58 -4.23
CA GLU A 198 -4.56 -18.51 -5.21
C GLU A 198 -5.33 -17.28 -4.73
N ILE A 199 -6.51 -17.47 -4.15
CA ILE A 199 -7.30 -16.41 -3.54
C ILE A 199 -6.50 -15.71 -2.43
N GLU A 200 -5.87 -16.47 -1.52
CA GLU A 200 -5.04 -15.89 -0.45
C GLU A 200 -3.78 -15.20 -0.98
N MET A 201 -3.16 -15.71 -2.05
CA MET A 201 -2.04 -15.03 -2.72
C MET A 201 -2.48 -13.69 -3.31
N LYS A 202 -3.62 -13.64 -4.01
CA LYS A 202 -4.19 -12.41 -4.59
C LYS A 202 -4.52 -11.41 -3.48
N ARG A 203 -5.11 -11.86 -2.37
CA ARG A 203 -5.35 -11.04 -1.16
C ARG A 203 -4.07 -10.46 -0.58
N ALA A 204 -2.98 -11.23 -0.53
CA ALA A 204 -1.69 -10.75 -0.02
C ALA A 204 -1.11 -9.63 -0.91
N HIS A 205 -1.21 -9.75 -2.24
CA HIS A 205 -0.77 -8.70 -3.17
C HIS A 205 -1.58 -7.41 -2.96
N VAL A 206 -2.90 -7.53 -2.83
CA VAL A 206 -3.78 -6.40 -2.51
C VAL A 206 -3.42 -5.77 -1.16
N ASP A 207 -3.16 -6.57 -0.13
CA ASP A 207 -2.76 -6.08 1.20
C ASP A 207 -1.39 -5.37 1.16
N MET A 208 -0.45 -5.84 0.35
CA MET A 208 0.82 -5.13 0.08
C MET A 208 0.58 -3.78 -0.60
N TYR A 209 -0.27 -3.74 -1.64
CA TYR A 209 -0.65 -2.51 -2.32
C TYR A 209 -1.33 -1.50 -1.37
N VAL A 210 -2.26 -1.96 -0.52
CA VAL A 210 -2.93 -1.11 0.48
C VAL A 210 -1.92 -0.51 1.46
N ARG A 211 -0.89 -1.24 1.89
CA ARG A 211 0.19 -0.67 2.74
C ARG A 211 0.95 0.44 2.03
N LYS A 212 1.27 0.26 0.73
CA LYS A 212 1.94 1.30 -0.08
C LYS A 212 1.06 2.55 -0.20
N LEU A 213 -0.24 2.39 -0.46
CA LEU A 213 -1.18 3.51 -0.50
C LEU A 213 -1.28 4.26 0.84
N ARG A 214 -1.27 3.54 1.97
CA ARG A 214 -1.26 4.19 3.30
C ARG A 214 -0.02 5.05 3.51
N GLU A 215 1.16 4.58 3.08
CA GLU A 215 2.40 5.35 3.17
C GLU A 215 2.38 6.57 2.22
N ARG A 216 1.85 6.41 1.01
CA ARG A 216 1.63 7.51 0.06
C ARG A 216 0.74 8.59 0.68
N GLN A 217 -0.41 8.20 1.24
CA GLN A 217 -1.31 9.13 1.93
C GLN A 217 -0.65 9.80 3.14
N ARG A 218 0.11 9.03 3.94
CA ARG A 218 0.84 9.59 5.09
C ARG A 218 1.80 10.70 4.66
N ARG A 219 2.51 10.52 3.54
CA ARG A 219 3.43 11.53 3.00
C ARG A 219 2.70 12.80 2.54
N LYS A 220 1.55 12.65 1.88
CA LYS A 220 0.69 13.78 1.52
C LYS A 220 0.25 14.57 2.76
N ASN A 221 -0.21 13.85 3.79
CA ASN A 221 -0.60 14.47 5.06
C ASN A 221 0.58 15.23 5.69
N ILE A 222 1.80 14.67 5.70
CA ILE A 222 3.00 15.36 6.20
C ILE A 222 3.31 16.61 5.38
N ALA A 223 3.26 16.53 4.05
CA ALA A 223 3.52 17.69 3.19
C ALA A 223 2.55 18.84 3.49
N ARG A 224 1.29 18.51 3.77
CA ARG A 224 0.25 19.46 4.16
C ARG A 224 0.43 20.01 5.57
N ASP A 225 0.54 19.13 6.57
CA ASP A 225 0.62 19.50 8.00
C ASP A 225 1.78 20.45 8.28
N TYR A 226 2.90 20.28 7.55
CA TYR A 226 4.10 21.11 7.69
C TYR A 226 4.19 22.25 6.68
N ASN A 227 3.16 22.48 5.84
CA ASN A 227 3.18 23.48 4.77
C ASN A 227 4.44 23.39 3.87
N LEU A 228 4.87 22.16 3.55
CA LEU A 228 6.13 21.94 2.82
C LEU A 228 6.06 22.43 1.38
N VAL A 229 4.88 22.44 0.77
CA VAL A 229 4.68 22.92 -0.60
C VAL A 229 4.95 24.43 -0.72
N PRO A 230 4.31 25.32 0.07
CA PRO A 230 4.69 26.73 0.12
C PRO A 230 6.16 26.97 0.51
N ALA A 231 6.69 26.20 1.45
CA ALA A 231 8.08 26.30 1.88
C ALA A 231 9.06 25.97 0.74
N PHE A 232 8.78 24.91 -0.04
CA PHE A 232 9.54 24.52 -1.22
C PHE A 232 9.52 25.60 -2.31
N LEU A 233 8.36 26.22 -2.53
CA LEU A 233 8.18 27.36 -3.44
C LEU A 233 8.81 28.66 -2.92
N GLY A 234 9.43 28.64 -1.74
CA GLY A 234 10.19 29.77 -1.19
C GLY A 234 9.35 30.86 -0.53
N ARG A 235 8.06 30.62 -0.27
CA ARG A 235 7.15 31.61 0.33
C ARG A 235 7.51 31.94 1.79
N ASP A 236 8.00 30.95 2.53
CA ASP A 236 8.53 31.12 3.90
C ASP A 236 9.71 32.12 4.00
N LYS A 237 10.46 32.33 2.91
CA LYS A 237 11.56 33.31 2.86
C LYS A 237 11.05 34.72 2.57
N LYS A 238 10.09 34.84 1.64
CA LYS A 238 9.46 36.12 1.28
C LYS A 238 8.70 36.73 2.46
N ASP A 239 8.00 35.91 3.25
CA ASP A 239 7.27 36.40 4.41
C ASP A 239 8.21 36.81 5.56
N LYS A 240 9.31 36.07 5.77
CA LYS A 240 10.37 36.44 6.73
C LYS A 240 11.16 37.70 6.35
N GLU A 241 11.29 37.99 5.05
CA GLU A 241 11.92 39.22 4.56
C GLU A 241 10.98 40.43 4.70
N ARG A 242 9.66 40.24 4.52
CA ARG A 242 8.64 41.28 4.77
C ARG A 242 8.47 41.64 6.24
N GLU A 243 8.71 40.70 7.15
CA GLU A 243 8.62 40.94 8.61
C GLU A 243 9.87 41.58 9.24
N ARG A 244 10.94 41.87 8.47
CA ARG A 244 12.08 42.65 8.98
C ARG A 244 11.73 44.15 8.97
N PRO A 245 11.72 44.85 10.12
CA PRO A 245 11.49 46.29 10.13
C PRO A 245 12.77 47.01 9.66
N GLY A 246 12.85 47.29 8.36
CA GLY A 246 13.79 48.24 7.78
C GLY A 246 13.21 49.64 7.87
N GLY A 247 13.78 50.47 8.72
CA GLY A 247 13.35 51.85 8.93
C GLY A 247 13.73 52.80 7.79
N THR A 248 12.97 53.91 7.79
CA THR A 248 13.23 55.24 7.23
C THR A 248 12.92 55.50 5.75
N GLY A 249 11.90 56.35 5.56
CA GLY A 249 11.98 57.52 4.69
C GLY A 249 10.90 57.63 3.62
N GLY A 250 10.02 58.62 3.72
CA GLY A 250 9.29 59.13 2.56
C GLY A 250 7.85 59.57 2.83
N VAL A 251 7.70 60.87 3.08
CA VAL A 251 6.46 61.61 3.33
C VAL A 251 5.63 61.74 2.04
N GLY A 252 4.29 61.72 2.16
CA GLY A 252 3.41 62.56 1.33
C GLY A 252 2.23 61.87 0.64
N GLY A 253 1.01 62.36 0.93
CA GLY A 253 0.04 62.60 -0.14
C GLY A 253 -1.29 61.81 -0.15
N ILE A 254 -2.24 62.26 0.66
CA ILE A 254 -3.67 62.54 0.37
C ILE A 254 -4.41 61.85 -0.81
N GLY A 255 -5.63 61.37 -0.48
CA GLY A 255 -6.80 61.19 -1.36
C GLY A 255 -7.15 59.72 -1.58
N GLY A 256 -8.36 59.20 -1.35
CA GLY A 256 -9.66 59.75 -1.01
C GLY A 256 -10.72 58.76 -1.50
N ALA A 257 -11.78 58.55 -0.69
CA ALA A 257 -13.10 58.02 -1.10
C ALA A 257 -13.17 56.53 -1.53
N VAL A 258 -14.22 55.73 -1.36
CA VAL A 258 -15.55 55.75 -0.71
C VAL A 258 -16.15 54.33 -0.89
N GLY A 259 -17.07 53.93 -0.01
CA GLY A 259 -18.13 52.95 -0.31
C GLY A 259 -17.95 51.58 0.35
N LEU A 260 -18.55 51.27 1.51
CA LEU A 260 -19.97 51.12 1.91
C LEU A 260 -20.59 49.76 1.61
N GLY A 261 -21.22 49.22 2.67
CA GLY A 261 -22.26 48.19 2.65
C GLY A 261 -21.72 46.78 2.90
N GLY A 262 -22.11 46.03 3.93
CA GLY A 262 -23.20 46.10 4.91
C GLY A 262 -23.36 44.67 5.43
N GLY A 263 -23.26 44.43 6.74
CA GLY A 263 -24.43 44.23 7.60
C GLY A 263 -24.88 42.76 7.59
N THR A 264 -24.43 41.93 8.55
CA THR A 264 -25.04 41.65 9.88
C THR A 264 -26.00 40.45 9.91
N SER A 265 -25.66 39.40 10.69
CA SER A 265 -26.30 39.09 11.99
C SER A 265 -25.76 37.74 12.56
N ILE A 266 -25.06 37.69 13.72
CA ILE A 266 -25.52 37.47 15.12
C ILE A 266 -26.16 36.04 15.27
N ILE A 267 -25.81 35.13 16.20
CA ILE A 267 -25.84 35.10 17.69
C ILE A 267 -25.16 33.77 18.19
N PRO A 268 -24.85 33.48 19.49
CA PRO A 268 -24.47 34.27 20.67
C PRO A 268 -23.10 33.92 21.31
N THR A 269 -22.66 34.83 22.17
CA THR A 269 -21.60 34.72 23.18
C THR A 269 -22.11 34.24 24.55
N GLY A 270 -21.22 33.60 25.30
CA GLY A 270 -21.23 33.46 26.76
C GLY A 270 -19.86 32.88 27.19
N SER A 271 -18.83 33.71 27.39
CA SER A 271 -18.42 34.37 28.66
C SER A 271 -17.93 33.38 29.73
N LEU A 272 -16.78 33.51 30.40
CA LEU A 272 -15.63 34.41 30.40
C LEU A 272 -14.54 33.70 31.24
N GLY A 273 -13.26 33.87 30.89
CA GLY A 273 -12.13 33.35 31.65
C GLY A 273 -10.81 33.87 31.10
N SER A 274 -10.52 35.13 31.40
CA SER A 274 -9.32 35.89 31.06
C SER A 274 -7.99 35.16 31.31
N SER A 275 -7.10 35.16 30.33
CA SER A 275 -5.71 35.58 30.55
C SER A 275 -4.99 35.88 29.23
N SER A 276 -4.42 37.08 29.20
CA SER A 276 -3.59 37.72 28.17
C SER A 276 -2.73 36.79 27.31
N ALA A 277 -2.88 36.89 25.99
CA ALA A 277 -1.89 36.43 25.03
C ALA A 277 -0.67 37.39 25.06
N ALA A 278 0.22 37.17 26.03
CA ALA A 278 1.58 37.67 25.95
C ALA A 278 2.27 36.95 24.80
N ALA A 279 2.92 37.72 23.90
CA ALA A 279 3.76 37.19 22.84
C ALA A 279 4.71 36.12 23.41
N ALA A 280 4.51 34.86 23.02
CA ALA A 280 5.31 33.75 23.48
C ALA A 280 6.74 33.91 22.94
N ALA A 281 7.63 34.44 23.77
CA ALA A 281 9.06 34.39 23.53
C ALA A 281 9.44 32.95 23.23
N LYS A 282 10.05 32.69 22.05
CA LYS A 282 10.51 31.36 21.63
C LYS A 282 11.37 30.76 22.74
N ARG A 283 10.79 29.80 23.47
CA ARG A 283 11.45 29.11 24.57
C ARG A 283 12.71 28.42 24.03
N LYS A 284 13.88 28.73 24.60
CA LYS A 284 15.14 28.08 24.22
C LYS A 284 15.02 26.58 24.49
N ILE A 285 15.04 25.78 23.43
CA ILE A 285 15.00 24.32 23.50
C ILE A 285 16.27 23.84 24.21
N THR A 286 16.08 23.16 25.34
CA THR A 286 17.16 22.61 26.16
C THR A 286 17.85 21.43 25.47
N LYS A 287 19.10 21.11 25.85
CA LYS A 287 19.83 19.94 25.32
C LYS A 287 19.06 18.64 25.56
N GLU A 288 18.42 18.54 26.72
CA GLU A 288 17.61 17.38 27.13
C GLU A 288 16.34 17.23 26.28
N GLU A 289 15.65 18.34 25.96
CA GLU A 289 14.49 18.32 25.06
C GLU A 289 14.87 17.87 23.64
N LYS A 290 16.05 18.28 23.13
CA LYS A 290 16.53 17.84 21.82
C LYS A 290 16.81 16.33 21.78
N GLU A 291 17.45 15.80 22.81
CA GLU A 291 17.73 14.37 22.91
C GLU A 291 16.43 13.55 23.03
N GLN A 292 15.45 14.06 23.78
CA GLN A 292 14.15 13.42 23.91
C GLN A 292 13.36 13.45 22.59
N ARG A 293 13.39 14.57 21.84
CA ARG A 293 12.81 14.63 20.49
C ARG A 293 13.46 13.63 19.53
N MET A 294 14.77 13.44 19.60
CA MET A 294 15.45 12.40 18.81
C MET A 294 14.96 11.00 19.16
N LYS A 295 14.79 10.68 20.45
CA LYS A 295 14.28 9.37 20.90
C LYS A 295 12.85 9.10 20.43
N LEU A 296 12.02 10.14 20.36
CA LEU A 296 10.61 10.03 19.95
C LEU A 296 10.39 10.20 18.44
N ARG A 297 11.46 10.42 17.65
CA ARG A 297 11.37 10.67 16.20
C ARG A 297 10.63 9.56 15.43
N ALA A 298 10.72 8.32 15.89
CA ALA A 298 10.02 7.19 15.26
C ALA A 298 8.49 7.33 15.37
N LEU A 299 7.98 7.94 16.45
CA LEU A 299 6.54 8.13 16.65
C LEU A 299 5.94 9.18 15.71
N CYS A 300 6.76 10.10 15.17
CA CYS A 300 6.35 11.02 14.12
C CYS A 300 5.90 10.28 12.83
N GLN A 301 6.23 8.99 12.68
CA GLN A 301 5.76 8.19 11.57
C GLN A 301 4.30 7.73 11.72
N PHE A 302 3.71 7.86 12.91
CA PHE A 302 2.41 7.28 13.21
C PHE A 302 1.40 8.30 13.78
N MET A 303 1.79 9.57 13.91
CA MET A 303 0.95 10.62 14.49
C MET A 303 0.99 11.89 13.63
N PRO A 304 -0.14 12.60 13.47
CA PRO A 304 -0.17 13.96 12.93
C PRO A 304 0.75 14.89 13.73
N GLN A 305 1.31 15.92 13.08
CA GLN A 305 2.28 16.82 13.75
C GLN A 305 1.70 17.47 15.00
N ARG A 306 0.47 18.01 14.88
CA ARG A 306 -0.20 18.69 15.99
C ARG A 306 -0.32 17.79 17.22
N GLU A 307 -0.71 16.53 17.00
CA GLU A 307 -0.82 15.53 18.06
C GLU A 307 0.55 15.15 18.63
N PHE A 308 1.57 15.04 17.78
CA PHE A 308 2.94 14.76 18.24
C PHE A 308 3.51 15.91 19.09
N GLU A 309 3.27 17.17 18.71
CA GLU A 309 3.70 18.35 19.47
C GLU A 309 2.97 18.42 20.81
N GLU A 310 1.65 18.22 20.82
CA GLU A 310 0.85 18.18 22.04
C GLU A 310 1.29 17.01 22.95
N PHE A 311 1.53 15.82 22.40
CA PHE A 311 2.07 14.68 23.12
C PHE A 311 3.43 15.00 23.75
N PHE A 312 4.33 15.62 22.99
CA PHE A 312 5.67 15.99 23.47
C PHE A 312 5.60 17.01 24.60
N ASP A 313 4.76 18.04 24.46
CA ASP A 313 4.57 19.08 25.46
C ASP A 313 3.92 18.51 26.74
N ASN A 314 2.95 17.61 26.58
CA ASN A 314 2.33 16.90 27.69
C ASN A 314 3.33 16.01 28.43
N MET A 315 4.19 15.26 27.73
CA MET A 315 5.28 14.48 28.35
C MET A 315 6.25 15.38 29.13
N HIS A 316 6.62 16.52 28.58
CA HIS A 316 7.51 17.45 29.27
C HIS A 316 6.85 18.03 30.53
N LYS A 317 5.58 18.44 30.41
CA LYS A 317 4.78 18.96 31.53
C LYS A 317 4.63 17.90 32.63
N GLU A 318 4.35 16.65 32.26
CA GLU A 318 4.24 15.52 33.18
C GLU A 318 5.55 15.27 33.95
N ARG A 319 6.70 15.31 33.26
CA ARG A 319 8.02 15.20 33.90
C ARG A 319 8.28 16.34 34.88
N MET A 320 7.98 17.58 34.51
CA MET A 320 8.12 18.76 35.38
C MET A 320 7.24 18.63 36.62
N LEU A 321 6.00 18.17 36.46
CA LEU A 321 5.09 17.91 37.57
C LEU A 321 5.61 16.81 38.49
N ARG A 322 6.16 15.70 37.97
CA ARG A 322 6.77 14.64 38.79
C ARG A 322 7.94 15.14 39.63
N VAL A 323 8.78 16.03 39.08
CA VAL A 323 9.87 16.66 39.84
C VAL A 323 9.30 17.54 40.94
N LYS A 324 8.31 18.39 40.61
CA LYS A 324 7.69 19.29 41.59
C LYS A 324 6.96 18.54 42.70
N VAL A 325 6.27 17.45 42.39
CA VAL A 325 5.62 16.60 43.40
C VAL A 325 6.65 16.01 44.37
N ARG A 326 7.78 15.49 43.88
CA ARG A 326 8.85 14.97 44.75
C ARG A 326 9.48 16.04 45.63
N GLU A 327 9.63 17.25 45.10
CA GLU A 327 10.10 18.43 45.84
C GLU A 327 9.11 18.76 46.98
N LEU A 328 7.82 18.90 46.67
CA LEU A 328 6.79 19.19 47.67
C LEU A 328 6.66 18.08 48.73
N GLN A 329 6.77 16.81 48.34
CA GLN A 329 6.81 15.69 49.29
C GLN A 329 8.06 15.72 50.19
N ARG A 330 9.20 16.21 49.69
CA ARG A 330 10.40 16.42 50.52
C ARG A 330 10.16 17.53 51.53
N TYR A 331 9.55 18.64 51.13
CA TYR A 331 9.20 19.72 52.05
C TYR A 331 8.32 19.21 53.19
N ARG A 332 7.25 18.47 52.86
CA ARG A 332 6.37 17.86 53.87
C ARG A 332 7.11 16.93 54.83
N ARG A 333 8.01 16.08 54.34
CA ARG A 333 8.82 15.17 55.19
C ARG A 333 9.79 15.90 56.12
N ASN A 334 10.19 17.12 55.77
CA ASN A 334 11.08 17.95 56.59
C ASN A 334 10.32 19.01 57.39
N GLY A 335 9.01 18.84 57.57
CA GLY A 335 8.19 19.70 58.44
C GLY A 335 7.80 21.04 57.83
N ILE A 336 8.09 21.28 56.55
CA ILE A 336 7.69 22.51 55.85
C ILE A 336 6.24 22.38 55.44
N THR A 337 5.41 23.29 55.93
CA THR A 337 3.96 23.24 55.72
C THR A 337 3.45 24.38 54.85
N ARG A 338 4.27 25.40 54.63
CA ARG A 338 3.97 26.57 53.79
C ARG A 338 5.00 26.75 52.66
N LEU A 339 4.58 27.35 51.55
CA LEU A 339 5.44 27.51 50.36
C LEU A 339 6.50 28.60 50.51
N ASP A 340 6.22 29.64 51.29
CA ASP A 340 7.15 30.73 51.61
C ASP A 340 8.39 30.24 52.38
N GLU A 341 8.23 29.25 53.25
CA GLU A 341 9.32 28.58 53.99
C GLU A 341 10.26 27.75 53.09
N SER A 342 9.84 27.40 51.87
CA SER A 342 10.61 26.51 50.98
C SER A 342 11.92 27.12 50.46
N ALA A 343 11.94 28.44 50.27
CA ALA A 343 13.10 29.15 49.74
C ALA A 343 14.29 29.12 50.73
N GLU A 344 14.02 29.33 52.01
CA GLU A 344 15.03 29.27 53.07
C GLU A 344 15.56 27.85 53.25
N TYR A 345 14.68 26.85 53.18
CA TYR A 345 15.08 25.44 53.23
C TYR A 345 15.99 25.03 52.08
N GLU A 346 15.65 25.38 50.83
CA GLU A 346 16.49 25.05 49.67
C GLU A 346 17.82 25.81 49.72
N ALA A 347 17.85 27.07 50.17
CA ALA A 347 19.09 27.82 50.38
C ALA A 347 19.99 27.14 51.43
N ALA A 348 19.42 26.72 52.56
CA ALA A 348 20.16 25.99 53.60
C ALA A 348 20.63 24.62 53.12
N ARG A 349 19.81 23.90 52.34
CA ARG A 349 20.15 22.60 51.74
C ARG A 349 21.28 22.73 50.73
N HIS A 350 21.20 23.69 49.81
CA HIS A 350 22.24 23.95 48.83
C HIS A 350 23.57 24.32 49.51
N LYS A 351 23.53 25.12 50.58
CA LYS A 351 24.72 25.43 51.39
C LYS A 351 25.33 24.19 52.06
N ARG A 352 24.51 23.22 52.50
CA ARG A 352 24.96 21.93 53.04
C ARG A 352 25.56 21.02 51.97
N GLU A 353 24.93 20.90 50.80
CA GLU A 353 25.45 20.08 49.70
C GLU A 353 26.78 20.64 49.16
N LYS A 354 26.88 21.96 48.96
CA LYS A 354 28.14 22.60 48.53
C LYS A 354 29.29 22.41 49.54
N ARG A 355 28.99 22.41 50.84
CA ARG A 355 29.98 22.09 51.89
C ARG A 355 30.41 20.62 51.84
N LYS A 356 29.49 19.71 51.54
CA LYS A 356 29.77 18.27 51.41
C LYS A 356 30.63 17.97 50.16
N GLU A 357 30.33 18.62 49.04
CA GLU A 357 31.08 18.51 47.78
C GLU A 357 32.51 19.07 47.92
N ASN A 358 32.67 20.23 48.55
CA ASN A 358 33.99 20.79 48.85
C ASN A 358 34.81 19.89 49.79
N LYS A 359 34.15 19.16 50.71
CA LYS A 359 34.80 18.20 51.61
C LYS A 359 35.21 16.91 50.88
N SER A 360 34.43 16.43 49.90
CA SER A 360 34.82 15.27 49.08
C SER A 360 35.97 15.59 48.14
N ILE A 361 36.02 16.80 47.57
CA ILE A 361 37.14 17.24 46.72
C ILE A 361 38.43 17.40 47.53
N ALA A 362 38.34 17.88 48.79
CA ALA A 362 39.47 17.95 49.71
C ALA A 362 39.97 16.57 50.19
N GLY A 363 39.09 15.58 50.30
CA GLY A 363 39.42 14.20 50.66
C GLY A 363 40.23 13.46 49.58
N SER A 364 39.91 13.66 48.29
CA SER A 364 40.65 13.04 47.19
C SER A 364 42.06 13.61 46.97
N LYS A 365 42.41 14.77 47.56
CA LYS A 365 43.74 15.39 47.44
C LYS A 365 44.76 14.96 48.51
N ARG A 366 44.37 14.16 49.51
CA ARG A 366 45.26 13.73 50.62
C ARG A 366 45.71 12.27 50.58
N GLY A 367 45.44 11.55 49.49
CA GLY A 367 45.71 10.11 49.36
C GLY A 367 46.98 9.72 48.58
N GLY A 368 48.06 10.51 48.61
CA GLY A 368 49.27 10.16 47.86
C GLY A 368 50.57 10.70 48.47
N SER A 369 51.16 9.95 49.41
CA SER A 369 52.62 9.82 49.60
C SER A 369 52.96 8.82 50.72
N GLY A 370 53.86 7.86 50.45
CA GLY A 370 54.76 7.30 51.48
C GLY A 370 54.64 5.83 51.93
N GLY A 371 54.98 4.87 51.05
CA GLY A 371 56.06 3.87 51.22
C GLY A 371 56.15 2.87 52.41
N GLY A 372 56.20 1.57 52.06
CA GLY A 372 56.98 0.48 52.70
C GLY A 372 56.19 -0.43 53.66
N GLY A 373 56.18 -1.76 53.60
CA GLY A 373 56.87 -2.79 52.82
C GLY A 373 56.52 -4.17 53.43
N ALA A 374 56.84 -5.25 52.70
CA ALA A 374 56.67 -6.68 53.04
C ALA A 374 55.24 -7.26 52.94
N THR A 375 54.91 -8.41 52.35
CA THR A 375 55.49 -9.42 51.42
C THR A 375 54.43 -10.55 51.35
N GLY A 376 54.29 -11.27 50.22
CA GLY A 376 53.54 -12.54 50.13
C GLY A 376 52.39 -12.51 49.11
N LEU A 377 52.66 -12.56 47.80
CA LEU A 377 52.88 -13.75 46.95
C LEU A 377 51.60 -14.40 46.38
N GLY A 378 51.59 -14.51 45.05
CA GLY A 378 50.65 -15.27 44.19
C GLY A 378 49.66 -14.35 43.46
N GLY A 379 49.91 -13.81 42.27
CA GLY A 379 50.32 -14.47 41.02
C GLY A 379 49.05 -14.78 40.21
N GLY A 380 48.83 -14.35 38.97
CA GLY A 380 49.55 -13.51 38.03
C GLY A 380 48.68 -13.37 36.77
N VAL A 381 48.69 -12.17 36.18
CA VAL A 381 48.68 -11.80 34.74
C VAL A 381 47.80 -12.58 33.74
N GLY A 382 47.09 -11.95 32.81
CA GLY A 382 47.04 -10.53 32.47
C GLY A 382 46.44 -10.29 31.08
N ALA A 383 46.03 -9.02 30.90
CA ALA A 383 45.94 -8.24 29.66
C ALA A 383 45.01 -8.74 28.53
N GLY A 384 44.18 -7.90 27.90
CA GLY A 384 44.09 -6.45 27.90
C GLY A 384 43.76 -5.96 26.49
N GLY A 385 43.11 -4.80 26.40
CA GLY A 385 43.13 -3.94 25.22
C GLY A 385 41.91 -4.03 24.30
N GLY A 386 40.99 -3.08 24.47
CA GLY A 386 40.12 -2.64 23.38
C GLY A 386 40.82 -1.60 22.51
N LEU A 387 40.16 -1.22 21.41
CA LEU A 387 39.92 0.17 20.95
C LEU A 387 39.20 0.12 19.60
N GLY A 388 38.28 1.07 19.39
CA GLY A 388 37.61 1.30 18.12
C GLY A 388 38.33 2.33 17.24
N GLY A 389 37.82 2.51 16.03
CA GLY A 389 38.17 3.60 15.11
C GLY A 389 37.72 3.28 13.69
N GLY A 390 36.94 4.18 13.07
CA GLY A 390 36.44 4.03 11.70
C GLY A 390 37.26 4.81 10.66
N GLY A 391 36.89 4.58 9.39
CA GLY A 391 37.17 5.45 8.24
C GLY A 391 38.13 4.86 7.20
N GLY A 392 37.68 4.78 5.94
CA GLY A 392 38.59 4.64 4.79
C GLY A 392 38.10 3.72 3.67
N VAL A 393 37.53 4.34 2.64
CA VAL A 393 37.27 3.75 1.33
C VAL A 393 38.59 3.26 0.71
N SER A 394 38.59 2.05 0.15
CA SER A 394 39.56 1.64 -0.85
C SER A 394 38.88 0.68 -1.83
N ALA A 395 38.85 1.12 -3.08
CA ALA A 395 38.43 0.34 -4.23
C ALA A 395 39.39 -0.85 -4.41
N ILE A 396 38.82 -2.04 -4.50
CA ILE A 396 39.53 -3.25 -4.94
C ILE A 396 38.70 -3.87 -6.07
N LYS A 397 39.42 -4.13 -7.16
CA LYS A 397 39.03 -4.76 -8.42
C LYS A 397 37.99 -5.86 -8.30
N GLU A 398 37.07 -5.85 -9.26
CA GLU A 398 36.24 -6.99 -9.64
C GLU A 398 37.11 -8.16 -10.12
N GLU A 399 36.97 -9.31 -9.45
CA GLU A 399 37.15 -10.63 -10.05
C GLU A 399 36.06 -11.55 -9.48
N GLY A 400 35.43 -12.32 -10.36
CA GLY A 400 34.14 -12.98 -10.20
C GLY A 400 33.96 -13.75 -8.89
N LYS A 401 32.99 -13.30 -8.09
CA LYS A 401 32.36 -14.08 -7.03
C LYS A 401 31.03 -14.56 -7.61
N ASP A 402 30.88 -15.87 -7.77
CA ASP A 402 29.58 -16.48 -7.99
C ASP A 402 28.61 -15.88 -6.96
N SER A 403 27.54 -15.24 -7.44
CA SER A 403 26.59 -14.54 -6.59
C SER A 403 26.11 -15.49 -5.50
N GLU A 404 26.35 -15.13 -4.24
CA GLU A 404 26.06 -15.92 -3.04
C GLU A 404 24.57 -16.37 -2.96
N PHE A 405 23.72 -15.75 -3.79
CA PHE A 405 22.29 -16.01 -3.90
C PHE A 405 21.81 -16.28 -5.32
N SER A 406 22.69 -16.68 -6.25
CA SER A 406 22.37 -16.84 -7.68
C SER A 406 21.10 -17.69 -7.95
N ALA A 407 20.80 -18.67 -7.10
CA ALA A 407 19.60 -19.52 -7.21
C ALA A 407 18.28 -18.78 -6.93
N ILE A 408 18.30 -17.66 -6.20
CA ILE A 408 17.10 -16.92 -5.78
C ILE A 408 17.11 -15.43 -6.13
N GLU A 409 18.25 -14.88 -6.57
CA GLU A 409 18.44 -13.44 -6.83
C GLU A 409 17.51 -12.88 -7.90
N ASN A 410 17.20 -13.67 -8.94
CA ASN A 410 16.32 -13.25 -10.04
C ASN A 410 14.84 -13.60 -9.79
N LEU A 411 14.50 -14.14 -8.61
CA LEU A 411 13.13 -14.53 -8.29
C LEU A 411 12.38 -13.37 -7.63
N SER A 412 11.10 -13.22 -7.97
CA SER A 412 10.24 -12.18 -7.42
C SER A 412 10.22 -12.19 -5.89
N GLY A 413 10.32 -11.02 -5.27
CA GLY A 413 10.31 -10.86 -3.81
C GLY A 413 11.67 -11.03 -3.14
N PHE A 414 12.75 -11.29 -3.89
CA PHE A 414 14.11 -11.38 -3.35
C PHE A 414 14.55 -10.09 -2.65
N GLU A 415 14.20 -8.94 -3.23
CA GLU A 415 14.46 -7.59 -2.73
C GLU A 415 13.76 -7.28 -1.40
N LEU A 416 12.71 -8.05 -1.05
CA LEU A 416 11.94 -7.89 0.19
C LEU A 416 12.52 -8.71 1.36
N LEU A 417 13.50 -9.57 1.10
CA LEU A 417 14.14 -10.40 2.12
C LEU A 417 15.29 -9.66 2.80
N SER A 418 15.41 -9.81 4.11
CA SER A 418 16.65 -9.48 4.82
C SER A 418 17.77 -10.46 4.46
N ASP A 419 19.04 -10.09 4.65
CA ASP A 419 20.17 -10.96 4.31
C ASP A 419 20.12 -12.32 5.02
N ARG A 420 19.61 -12.34 6.26
CA ARG A 420 19.37 -13.59 7.02
C ARG A 420 18.28 -14.46 6.37
N GLU A 421 17.26 -13.83 5.82
CA GLU A 421 16.17 -14.53 5.12
C GLU A 421 16.60 -15.02 3.74
N LYS A 422 17.45 -14.28 3.03
CA LYS A 422 18.07 -14.72 1.77
C LYS A 422 18.89 -16.00 1.99
N VAL A 423 19.71 -16.03 3.04
CA VAL A 423 20.47 -17.24 3.43
C VAL A 423 19.54 -18.41 3.76
N LEU A 424 18.46 -18.17 4.50
CA LEU A 424 17.49 -19.20 4.84
C LEU A 424 16.80 -19.77 3.59
N CYS A 425 16.29 -18.90 2.72
CA CYS A 425 15.60 -19.28 1.48
C CYS A 425 16.53 -20.09 0.56
N ASN A 426 17.76 -19.62 0.38
CA ASN A 426 18.78 -20.32 -0.41
C ASN A 426 19.10 -21.70 0.17
N SER A 427 19.27 -21.81 1.50
CA SER A 427 19.60 -23.07 2.18
C SER A 427 18.48 -24.12 2.17
N MET A 428 17.25 -23.70 1.93
CA MET A 428 16.06 -24.57 1.89
C MET A 428 15.51 -24.73 0.47
N ASN A 429 16.17 -24.16 -0.54
CA ASN A 429 15.70 -24.08 -1.91
C ASN A 429 14.24 -23.60 -2.01
N LEU A 430 13.88 -22.60 -1.19
CA LEU A 430 12.54 -22.03 -1.12
C LEU A 430 12.56 -20.66 -1.80
N SER A 431 11.67 -20.43 -2.77
CA SER A 431 11.63 -19.14 -3.46
C SER A 431 11.22 -18.01 -2.50
N PRO A 432 11.72 -16.76 -2.72
CA PRO A 432 11.38 -15.62 -1.89
C PRO A 432 9.87 -15.40 -1.71
N THR A 433 9.09 -15.46 -2.80
CA THR A 433 7.63 -15.37 -2.74
C THR A 433 7.02 -16.44 -1.82
N ARG A 434 7.41 -17.71 -1.97
CA ARG A 434 6.88 -18.81 -1.15
C ARG A 434 7.20 -18.61 0.33
N TYR A 435 8.43 -18.19 0.64
CA TYR A 435 8.82 -17.87 2.01
C TYR A 435 7.99 -16.70 2.58
N LEU A 436 7.83 -15.61 1.82
CA LEU A 436 7.06 -14.43 2.25
C LEU A 436 5.59 -14.77 2.51
N THR A 437 4.97 -15.60 1.67
CA THR A 437 3.60 -16.09 1.89
C THR A 437 3.50 -16.84 3.22
N VAL A 438 4.40 -17.81 3.45
CA VAL A 438 4.40 -18.62 4.68
C VAL A 438 4.67 -17.77 5.91
N LYS A 439 5.66 -16.87 5.84
CA LYS A 439 5.98 -15.89 6.90
C LYS A 439 4.75 -15.06 7.26
N THR A 440 4.04 -14.56 6.26
CA THR A 440 2.84 -13.73 6.44
C THR A 440 1.73 -14.51 7.14
N ILE A 441 1.46 -15.74 6.70
CA ILE A 441 0.45 -16.62 7.32
C ILE A 441 0.80 -16.89 8.79
N ILE A 442 2.04 -17.30 9.07
CA ILE A 442 2.49 -17.64 10.43
C ILE A 442 2.41 -16.44 11.38
N ILE A 443 2.89 -15.26 10.94
CA ILE A 443 2.88 -14.05 11.76
C ILE A 443 1.44 -13.58 12.02
N LYS A 444 0.57 -13.60 10.99
CA LYS A 444 -0.85 -13.26 11.12
C LYS A 444 -1.55 -14.16 12.12
N ASP A 445 -1.38 -15.47 11.99
CA ASP A 445 -1.97 -16.46 12.91
C ASP A 445 -1.47 -16.23 14.34
N HIS A 446 -0.18 -15.98 14.52
CA HIS A 446 0.39 -15.73 15.84
C HIS A 446 -0.18 -14.46 16.48
N LEU A 447 -0.34 -13.38 15.71
CA LEU A 447 -0.95 -12.13 16.18
C LEU A 447 -2.43 -12.30 16.56
N GLN A 448 -3.20 -13.03 15.75
CA GLN A 448 -4.62 -13.31 16.03
C GLN A 448 -4.77 -14.14 17.31
N LYS A 449 -3.95 -15.17 17.51
CA LYS A 449 -3.90 -15.96 18.75
C LYS A 449 -3.60 -15.10 19.98
N ARG A 450 -2.64 -14.17 19.89
CA ARG A 450 -2.32 -13.23 20.98
C ARG A 450 -3.48 -12.30 21.34
N GLN A 451 -4.40 -12.05 20.41
CA GLN A 451 -5.61 -11.26 20.61
C GLN A 451 -6.81 -12.10 21.08
N GLY A 452 -6.62 -13.40 21.32
CA GLY A 452 -7.69 -14.33 21.71
C GLY A 452 -8.61 -14.72 20.55
N ILE A 453 -8.25 -14.38 19.31
CA ILE A 453 -9.02 -14.71 18.12
C ILE A 453 -8.60 -16.11 17.64
N PRO A 454 -9.52 -17.08 17.51
CA PRO A 454 -9.20 -18.38 16.93
C PRO A 454 -8.73 -18.20 15.49
N SER A 455 -7.52 -18.65 15.17
CA SER A 455 -7.02 -18.70 13.80
C SER A 455 -6.61 -20.12 13.41
N LYS A 456 -7.03 -20.52 12.21
CA LYS A 456 -6.62 -21.77 11.54
C LYS A 456 -6.41 -21.48 10.06
N SER A 457 -5.40 -20.67 9.75
CA SER A 457 -5.03 -20.46 8.35
C SER A 457 -4.50 -21.78 7.78
N ARG A 458 -4.97 -22.16 6.58
CA ARG A 458 -4.46 -23.33 5.88
C ARG A 458 -3.05 -23.03 5.38
N LEU A 459 -2.07 -23.82 5.78
CA LEU A 459 -0.70 -23.68 5.28
C LEU A 459 -0.59 -24.25 3.86
N PRO A 460 0.27 -23.68 2.99
CA PRO A 460 0.44 -24.18 1.63
C PRO A 460 0.88 -25.65 1.57
N SER A 461 0.44 -26.39 0.55
CA SER A 461 0.70 -27.84 0.39
C SER A 461 2.18 -28.18 0.20
N TYR A 462 2.98 -27.27 -0.37
CA TYR A 462 4.43 -27.42 -0.50
C TYR A 462 5.18 -27.32 0.84
N LEU A 463 4.50 -26.92 1.92
CA LEU A 463 5.11 -26.77 3.23
C LEU A 463 5.08 -28.09 3.99
N ASP A 464 6.12 -28.89 3.83
CA ASP A 464 6.30 -30.10 4.63
C ASP A 464 6.58 -29.78 6.13
N LYS A 465 6.60 -30.83 6.96
CA LYS A 465 6.86 -30.69 8.40
C LYS A 465 8.25 -30.12 8.71
N VAL A 466 9.23 -30.35 7.83
CA VAL A 466 10.63 -29.95 8.03
C VAL A 466 10.81 -28.47 7.72
N LEU A 467 10.37 -28.01 6.56
CA LEU A 467 10.32 -26.62 6.13
C LEU A 467 9.53 -25.77 7.13
N LYS A 468 8.34 -26.24 7.55
CA LYS A 468 7.54 -25.57 8.57
C LYS A 468 8.31 -25.34 9.86
N LYS A 469 8.98 -26.38 10.37
CA LYS A 469 9.75 -26.31 11.63
C LYS A 469 10.93 -25.35 11.51
N ARG A 470 11.66 -25.37 10.39
CA ARG A 470 12.79 -24.45 10.15
C ARG A 470 12.34 -22.99 10.10
N ILE A 471 11.24 -22.69 9.39
CA ILE A 471 10.70 -21.33 9.31
C ILE A 471 10.19 -20.85 10.67
N LEU A 472 9.46 -21.68 11.42
CA LEU A 472 9.00 -21.33 12.77
C LEU A 472 10.18 -21.05 13.73
N ASN A 473 11.21 -21.89 13.70
CA ASN A 473 12.41 -21.67 14.51
C ASN A 473 13.10 -20.37 14.14
N PHE A 474 13.30 -20.10 12.84
CA PHE A 474 13.90 -18.87 12.37
C PHE A 474 13.11 -17.63 12.79
N LEU A 475 11.78 -17.65 12.64
CA LEU A 475 10.93 -16.53 13.04
C LEU A 475 10.96 -16.31 14.55
N SER A 476 11.07 -17.39 15.33
CA SER A 476 11.21 -17.32 16.78
C SER A 476 12.57 -16.75 17.21
N GLU A 477 13.67 -17.23 16.62
CA GLU A 477 15.03 -16.74 16.89
C GLU A 477 15.23 -15.30 16.44
N SER A 478 14.55 -14.91 15.37
CA SER A 478 14.53 -13.55 14.85
C SER A 478 13.58 -12.61 15.63
N GLY A 479 12.83 -13.14 16.62
CA GLY A 479 11.96 -12.35 17.49
C GLY A 479 10.61 -11.95 16.87
N TRP A 480 10.22 -12.50 15.72
CA TRP A 480 8.94 -12.22 15.08
C TRP A 480 7.75 -12.91 15.79
N ILE A 481 7.99 -14.07 16.40
CA ILE A 481 7.01 -14.84 17.17
C ILE A 481 7.61 -15.28 18.51
N SER A 482 6.81 -15.31 19.57
CA SER A 482 7.27 -15.83 20.87
C SER A 482 7.33 -17.36 20.86
N ARG A 483 8.33 -17.96 21.51
CA ARG A 483 8.29 -19.40 21.85
C ARG A 483 7.10 -19.57 22.81
N GLU A 484 6.01 -20.17 22.34
CA GLU A 484 4.92 -20.58 23.23
C GLU A 484 5.52 -21.50 24.32
N ALA A 485 5.35 -21.14 25.59
CA ALA A 485 5.50 -22.09 26.68
C ALA A 485 4.42 -23.16 26.48
N SER A 486 4.85 -24.42 26.43
CA SER A 486 4.05 -25.60 26.10
C SER A 486 2.71 -25.69 26.82
#